data_AF-A0A2G8KGZ8-F1
#
_entry.id   AF-A0A2G8KGZ8-F1
#
_cell.length_a   1.000
_cell.length_b   1.000
_cell.length_c   1.000
_cell.angle_alpha   90.00
_cell.angle_beta   90.00
_cell.angle_gamma   90.00
#
_symmetry.space_group_name_H-M   'P 1'
#
loop_
_entity.id
_entity.type
_entity.pdbx_description
1 polymer ?
#
loop_
_entity_poly.entity_id
_entity_poly.type
_entity_poly.pdbx_seq_one_letter_code
_entity_poly.pdbx_strand_id
1 'polypeptide(L)'
;MTWMSEFEKELSNPSTSLDAEELSEEIDVLESSSQKHTVDRKKKIKELAETLVAAMVMSGRVEKDSKAFFDKIDDITSKAKARQETLEQNVQLLQSLEKDMLSLQNWISATERSLNNRLSNRISAADLPDEYEHLKTDLASREVDFKNIKERANVLMGQTDSSATQRMHQQVQL
;
A
#
# COMPACT_ATOMS: atom_id res chain seq x y z
N MET A 1 8.82 26.97 -10.04
CA MET A 1 7.73 26.19 -9.41
C MET A 1 8.18 25.88 -7.98
N THR A 2 7.27 25.89 -7.02
CA THR A 2 7.59 25.66 -5.61
C THR A 2 7.49 24.16 -5.34
N TRP A 3 8.44 23.58 -4.59
CA TRP A 3 8.43 22.15 -4.22
C TRP A 3 7.06 21.65 -3.70
N MET A 4 6.31 22.48 -2.95
CA MET A 4 4.97 22.14 -2.47
C MET A 4 3.99 21.79 -3.60
N SER A 5 4.06 22.51 -4.72
CA SER A 5 3.19 22.26 -5.88
C SER A 5 3.58 20.99 -6.62
N GLU A 6 4.89 20.69 -6.69
CA GLU A 6 5.40 19.45 -7.28
C GLU A 6 5.03 18.24 -6.41
N PHE A 7 5.20 18.34 -5.10
CA PHE A 7 4.84 17.29 -4.16
C PHE A 7 3.33 17.09 -4.06
N GLU A 8 2.52 18.15 -4.11
CA GLU A 8 1.06 18.02 -4.17
C GLU A 8 0.58 17.37 -5.48
N LYS A 9 1.23 17.67 -6.61
CA LYS A 9 0.98 16.97 -7.86
C LYS A 9 1.34 15.49 -7.73
N GLU A 10 2.49 15.18 -7.12
CA GLU A 10 2.89 13.80 -6.89
C GLU A 10 1.88 13.07 -6.01
N LEU A 11 1.45 13.69 -4.89
CA LEU A 11 0.43 13.14 -3.98
C LEU A 11 -0.91 12.85 -4.69
N SER A 12 -1.23 13.61 -5.73
CA SER A 12 -2.46 13.44 -6.51
C SER A 12 -2.40 12.30 -7.53
N ASN A 13 -1.19 11.80 -7.84
CA ASN A 13 -1.00 10.63 -8.70
C ASN A 13 -1.33 9.37 -7.88
N PRO A 14 -2.34 8.59 -8.25
CA PRO A 14 -2.61 7.34 -7.55
C PRO A 14 -1.55 6.29 -7.91
N SER A 15 -1.20 5.44 -6.94
CA SER A 15 -0.31 4.31 -7.19
C SER A 15 -1.00 3.26 -8.05
N THR A 16 -0.23 2.63 -8.94
CA THR A 16 -0.72 1.61 -9.88
C THR A 16 0.05 0.30 -9.78
N SER A 17 0.96 0.19 -8.82
CA SER A 17 1.76 -1.03 -8.66
C SER A 17 0.99 -2.10 -7.88
N LEU A 18 1.22 -3.36 -8.24
CA LEU A 18 0.80 -4.56 -7.52
C LEU A 18 2.01 -5.32 -6.96
N ASP A 19 3.16 -4.67 -6.92
CA ASP A 19 4.40 -5.23 -6.42
C ASP A 19 4.71 -4.62 -5.04
N ALA A 20 4.92 -5.46 -4.04
CA ALA A 20 5.14 -5.02 -2.67
C ALA A 20 6.49 -4.28 -2.51
N GLU A 21 7.51 -4.61 -3.29
CA GLU A 21 8.81 -3.94 -3.28
C GLU A 21 8.68 -2.55 -3.90
N GLU A 22 8.05 -2.43 -5.06
CA GLU A 22 7.81 -1.13 -5.70
C GLU A 22 6.95 -0.20 -4.83
N LEU A 23 5.91 -0.72 -4.17
CA LEU A 23 5.09 0.07 -3.24
C LEU A 23 5.89 0.50 -2.01
N SER A 24 6.82 -0.32 -1.53
CA SER A 24 7.71 0.05 -0.42
C SER A 24 8.69 1.14 -0.82
N GLU A 25 9.26 1.06 -2.02
CA GLU A 25 10.09 2.13 -2.59
C GLU A 25 9.32 3.44 -2.75
N GLU A 26 8.06 3.37 -3.18
CA GLU A 26 7.18 4.53 -3.28
C GLU A 26 6.97 5.20 -1.90
N ILE A 27 6.77 4.40 -0.85
CA ILE A 27 6.66 4.88 0.54
C ILE A 27 7.96 5.58 0.96
N ASP A 28 9.12 4.98 0.75
CA ASP A 28 10.42 5.57 1.10
C ASP A 28 10.67 6.91 0.40
N VAL A 29 10.29 7.01 -0.89
CA VAL A 29 10.37 8.26 -1.66
C VAL A 29 9.41 9.31 -1.09
N LEU A 30 8.18 8.92 -0.74
CA LEU A 30 7.20 9.83 -0.14
C LEU A 30 7.67 10.37 1.21
N GLU A 31 8.17 9.50 2.09
CA GLU A 31 8.69 9.87 3.41
C GLU A 31 9.90 10.81 3.29
N SER A 32 10.88 10.44 2.46
CA SER A 32 12.09 11.23 2.28
C SER A 32 11.79 12.62 1.68
N SER A 33 10.89 12.71 0.70
CA SER A 33 10.45 13.97 0.09
C SER A 33 9.69 14.84 1.10
N SER A 34 8.78 14.24 1.88
CA SER A 34 8.03 14.93 2.93
C SER A 34 8.95 15.46 4.02
N GLN A 35 9.86 14.64 4.55
CA GLN A 35 10.70 15.00 5.70
C GLN A 35 11.76 16.05 5.36
N LYS A 36 12.44 15.90 4.21
CA LYS A 36 13.51 16.80 3.77
C LYS A 36 13.04 18.24 3.58
N HIS A 37 11.78 18.44 3.23
CA HIS A 37 11.27 19.74 2.81
C HIS A 37 10.26 20.36 3.76
N THR A 38 9.70 19.62 4.71
CA THR A 38 8.76 20.16 5.69
C THR A 38 9.45 20.65 6.96
N VAL A 39 10.30 19.84 7.60
CA VAL A 39 10.86 20.14 8.94
C VAL A 39 11.78 21.37 8.90
N ASP A 40 12.80 21.34 8.04
CA ASP A 40 13.80 22.41 7.97
C ASP A 40 13.22 23.72 7.45
N ARG A 41 12.30 23.65 6.48
CA ARG A 41 11.66 24.85 5.91
C ARG A 41 10.64 25.45 6.86
N LYS A 42 9.84 24.64 7.57
CA LYS A 42 8.91 25.13 8.62
C LYS A 42 9.68 25.91 9.67
N LYS A 43 10.78 25.35 10.18
CA LYS A 43 11.62 26.01 11.19
C LYS A 43 12.17 27.35 10.69
N LYS A 44 12.78 27.36 9.50
CA LYS A 44 13.39 28.58 8.94
C LYS A 44 12.36 29.68 8.64
N ILE A 45 11.19 29.32 8.11
CA ILE A 45 10.11 30.28 7.83
C ILE A 45 9.53 30.83 9.14
N LYS A 46 9.40 30.00 10.17
CA LYS A 46 8.97 30.45 11.50
C LYS A 46 9.95 31.48 12.09
N GLU A 47 11.25 31.15 12.14
CA GLU A 47 12.28 32.05 12.67
C GLU A 47 12.35 33.38 11.91
N LEU A 48 12.25 33.33 10.58
CA LEU A 48 12.24 34.53 9.73
C LEU A 48 10.99 35.38 9.97
N ALA A 49 9.81 34.75 10.06
CA ALA A 49 8.56 35.45 10.30
C ALA A 49 8.57 36.15 11.67
N GLU A 50 9.01 35.45 12.72
CA GLU A 50 9.16 36.01 14.07
C GLU A 50 10.12 37.20 14.09
N THR A 51 11.26 37.10 13.41
CA THR A 51 12.24 38.18 13.31
C THR A 51 11.68 39.42 12.61
N LEU A 52 10.97 39.24 11.49
CA LEU A 52 10.39 40.35 10.73
C LEU A 52 9.24 41.02 11.49
N VAL A 53 8.40 40.23 12.16
CA VAL A 53 7.32 40.75 13.02
C VAL A 53 7.88 41.53 14.21
N ALA A 54 8.92 41.00 14.88
CA ALA A 54 9.59 41.69 15.98
C ALA A 54 10.22 43.02 15.54
N ALA A 55 10.75 43.10 14.31
CA ALA A 55 11.27 44.32 13.72
C ALA A 55 10.17 45.29 13.20
N MET A 56 8.87 44.95 13.38
CA MET A 56 7.72 45.68 12.83
C MET A 56 7.75 45.85 11.30
N VAL A 57 8.46 44.97 10.59
CA VAL A 57 8.58 45.02 9.14
C VAL A 57 7.42 44.25 8.53
N MET A 58 6.46 44.97 7.93
CA MET A 58 5.33 44.39 7.19
C MET A 58 4.57 43.29 7.97
N SER A 59 4.48 43.43 9.30
CA SER A 59 4.02 42.38 10.22
C SER A 59 2.72 41.71 9.78
N GLY A 60 1.68 42.48 9.45
CA GLY A 60 0.40 41.91 9.00
C GLY A 60 0.48 41.09 7.71
N ARG A 61 1.41 41.41 6.79
CA ARG A 61 1.62 40.60 5.57
C ARG A 61 2.46 39.36 5.87
N VAL A 62 3.50 39.49 6.69
CA VAL A 62 4.34 38.36 7.11
C VAL A 62 3.53 37.32 7.89
N GLU A 63 2.65 37.76 8.80
CA GLU A 63 1.75 36.87 9.54
C GLU A 63 0.77 36.15 8.62
N LYS A 64 0.18 36.86 7.66
CA LYS A 64 -0.73 36.26 6.67
C LYS A 64 -0.02 35.23 5.79
N ASP A 65 1.14 35.58 5.23
CA ASP A 65 1.88 34.72 4.30
C ASP A 65 2.47 33.50 5.02
N SER A 66 2.98 33.67 6.24
CA SER A 66 3.45 32.55 7.07
C SER A 66 2.32 31.61 7.49
N LYS A 67 1.16 32.14 7.89
CA LYS A 67 -0.03 31.32 8.17
C LYS A 67 -0.45 30.51 6.94
N ALA A 68 -0.59 31.16 5.78
CA ALA A 68 -0.96 30.46 4.54
C ALA A 68 0.05 29.37 4.16
N PHE A 69 1.34 29.61 4.41
CA PHE A 69 2.37 28.60 4.23
C PHE A 69 2.20 27.40 5.18
N PHE A 70 2.01 27.63 6.48
CA PHE A 70 1.85 26.55 7.45
C PHE A 70 0.59 25.74 7.21
N ASP A 71 -0.56 26.41 6.97
CA ASP A 71 -1.82 25.75 6.63
C ASP A 71 -1.65 24.82 5.40
N LYS A 72 -0.89 25.28 4.38
CA LYS A 72 -0.64 24.48 3.18
C LYS A 72 0.27 23.28 3.43
N ILE A 73 1.32 23.45 4.25
CA ILE A 73 2.17 22.30 4.59
C ILE A 73 1.39 21.28 5.41
N ASP A 74 0.58 21.72 6.37
CA ASP A 74 -0.20 20.81 7.20
C ASP A 74 -1.21 19.99 6.36
N ASP A 75 -1.87 20.64 5.38
CA ASP A 75 -2.72 19.95 4.38
C ASP A 75 -1.95 18.88 3.59
N ILE A 76 -0.81 19.26 3.01
CA ILE A 76 0.02 18.36 2.20
C ILE A 76 0.60 17.21 3.05
N THR A 77 1.06 17.48 4.27
CA THR A 77 1.59 16.45 5.17
C THR A 77 0.49 15.48 5.61
N SER A 78 -0.72 15.97 5.87
CA SER A 78 -1.86 15.11 6.18
C SER A 78 -2.21 14.18 5.02
N LYS A 79 -2.23 14.70 3.78
CA LYS A 79 -2.45 13.90 2.56
C LYS A 79 -1.36 12.86 2.34
N ALA A 80 -0.10 13.25 2.54
CA ALA A 80 1.04 12.33 2.43
C ALA A 80 0.92 11.16 3.41
N LYS A 81 0.57 11.45 4.67
CA LYS A 81 0.37 10.41 5.68
C LYS A 81 -0.77 9.46 5.32
N ALA A 82 -1.91 9.99 4.87
CA ALA A 82 -3.05 9.15 4.47
C ALA A 82 -2.70 8.24 3.27
N ARG A 83 -1.93 8.75 2.31
CA ARG A 83 -1.42 7.94 1.19
C ARG A 83 -0.47 6.86 1.68
N GLN A 84 0.50 7.21 2.52
CA GLN A 84 1.43 6.24 3.11
C GLN A 84 0.70 5.11 3.82
N GLU A 85 -0.27 5.43 4.70
CA GLU A 85 -1.07 4.42 5.41
C GLU A 85 -1.80 3.48 4.44
N THR A 86 -2.30 4.00 3.31
CA THR A 86 -2.95 3.19 2.27
C THR A 86 -1.97 2.27 1.57
N LEU A 87 -0.78 2.77 1.20
CA LEU A 87 0.25 1.98 0.53
C LEU A 87 0.77 0.88 1.46
N GLU A 88 0.99 1.17 2.73
CA GLU A 88 1.41 0.18 3.75
C GLU A 88 0.38 -0.96 3.90
N GLN A 89 -0.91 -0.62 3.91
CA GLN A 89 -1.99 -1.62 3.92
C GLN A 89 -1.95 -2.52 2.68
N ASN A 90 -1.70 -1.93 1.50
CA ASN A 90 -1.59 -2.69 0.25
C ASN A 90 -0.36 -3.62 0.26
N VAL A 91 0.79 -3.15 0.75
CA VAL A 91 2.01 -3.97 0.92
C VAL A 91 1.72 -5.16 1.84
N GLN A 92 1.13 -4.92 3.01
CA GLN A 92 0.78 -5.99 3.95
C GLN A 92 -0.20 -7.00 3.34
N LEU A 93 -1.18 -6.52 2.57
CA LEU A 93 -2.14 -7.37 1.88
C LEU A 93 -1.46 -8.23 0.82
N LEU A 94 -0.60 -7.66 -0.03
CA LEU A 94 0.16 -8.39 -1.06
C LEU A 94 1.03 -9.48 -0.44
N GLN A 95 1.78 -9.15 0.61
CA GLN A 95 2.62 -10.12 1.32
C GLN A 95 1.80 -11.23 1.97
N SER A 96 0.63 -10.91 2.54
CA SER A 96 -0.29 -11.92 3.07
C SER A 96 -0.84 -12.82 1.97
N LEU A 97 -1.22 -12.27 0.82
CA LEU A 97 -1.72 -13.04 -0.32
C LEU A 97 -0.66 -14.00 -0.84
N GLU A 98 0.58 -13.54 -0.99
CA GLU A 98 1.70 -14.37 -1.41
C GLU A 98 1.95 -15.52 -0.44
N LYS A 99 2.00 -15.22 0.87
CA LYS A 99 2.18 -16.23 1.91
C LYS A 99 1.08 -17.28 1.90
N ASP A 100 -0.18 -16.85 1.79
CA ASP A 100 -1.32 -17.76 1.78
C ASP A 100 -1.31 -18.64 0.52
N MET A 101 -0.96 -18.07 -0.64
CA MET A 101 -0.81 -18.81 -1.89
C MET A 101 0.31 -19.84 -1.83
N LEU A 102 1.47 -19.48 -1.27
CA LEU A 102 2.59 -20.40 -1.04
C LEU A 102 2.18 -21.55 -0.10
N SER A 103 1.41 -21.25 0.95
CA SER A 103 0.89 -22.27 1.87
C SER A 103 -0.01 -23.28 1.15
N LEU A 104 -0.93 -22.80 0.30
CA LEU A 104 -1.79 -23.67 -0.52
C LEU A 104 -0.97 -24.51 -1.51
N GLN A 105 0.00 -23.92 -2.21
CA GLN A 105 0.86 -24.64 -3.15
C GLN A 105 1.66 -25.74 -2.45
N ASN A 106 2.20 -25.47 -1.26
CA ASN A 106 2.92 -26.45 -0.46
C ASN A 106 2.00 -27.60 -0.01
N TRP A 107 0.78 -27.29 0.44
CA TRP A 107 -0.21 -28.30 0.80
C TRP A 107 -0.59 -29.17 -0.41
N ILE A 108 -0.89 -28.57 -1.57
CA ILE A 108 -1.21 -29.29 -2.81
C ILE A 108 -0.06 -30.23 -3.18
N SER A 109 1.18 -29.74 -3.16
CA SER A 109 2.37 -30.53 -3.50
C SER A 109 2.58 -31.69 -2.52
N ALA A 110 2.33 -31.49 -1.23
CA ALA A 110 2.43 -32.54 -0.22
C ALA A 110 1.33 -33.61 -0.40
N THR A 111 0.10 -33.17 -0.62
CA THR A 111 -1.05 -34.04 -0.88
C THR A 111 -0.83 -34.87 -2.15
N GLU A 112 -0.37 -34.26 -3.23
CA GLU A 112 -0.05 -34.94 -4.49
C GLU A 112 0.99 -36.05 -4.29
N ARG A 113 2.08 -35.76 -3.55
CA ARG A 113 3.09 -36.78 -3.21
C ARG A 113 2.50 -37.93 -2.40
N SER A 114 1.65 -37.63 -1.41
CA SER A 114 0.97 -38.65 -0.61
C SER A 114 0.08 -39.55 -1.47
N LEU A 115 -0.74 -38.95 -2.34
CA LEU A 115 -1.62 -39.67 -3.25
C LEU A 115 -0.84 -40.55 -4.24
N ASN A 116 0.25 -40.03 -4.81
CA ASN A 116 1.11 -40.80 -5.71
C ASN A 116 1.77 -42.00 -5.01
N ASN A 117 2.21 -41.84 -3.76
CA ASN A 117 2.76 -42.94 -2.96
C ASN A 117 1.70 -44.03 -2.71
N ARG A 118 0.49 -43.64 -2.31
CA ARG A 118 -0.63 -44.57 -2.11
C ARG A 118 -0.98 -45.33 -3.39
N LEU A 119 -1.09 -44.61 -4.50
CA LEU A 119 -1.37 -45.20 -5.81
C LEU A 119 -0.29 -46.20 -6.23
N SER A 120 0.99 -45.87 -5.99
CA SER A 120 2.11 -46.77 -6.27
C SER A 120 2.06 -48.05 -5.42
N ASN A 121 1.58 -47.92 -4.18
CA ASN A 121 1.39 -49.04 -3.24
C ASN A 121 0.03 -49.75 -3.39
N ARG A 122 -0.79 -49.37 -4.38
CA ARG A 122 -2.15 -49.90 -4.61
C ARG A 122 -3.09 -49.74 -3.40
N ILE A 123 -2.86 -48.72 -2.57
CA ILE A 123 -3.71 -48.39 -1.43
C ILE A 123 -4.89 -47.56 -1.95
N SER A 124 -6.10 -48.03 -1.68
CA SER A 124 -7.36 -47.39 -2.02
C SER A 124 -7.94 -46.62 -0.82
N ALA A 125 -8.97 -45.82 -1.08
CA ALA A 125 -9.72 -45.13 -0.01
C ALA A 125 -10.44 -46.10 0.95
N ALA A 126 -10.75 -47.31 0.50
CA ALA A 126 -11.38 -48.33 1.36
C ALA A 126 -10.38 -48.96 2.35
N ASP A 127 -9.08 -48.93 2.03
CA ASP A 127 -8.03 -49.47 2.89
C ASP A 127 -7.74 -48.55 4.09
N LEU A 128 -7.97 -47.23 3.93
CA LEU A 128 -7.71 -46.19 4.94
C LEU A 128 -8.85 -45.14 4.94
N PRO A 129 -10.07 -45.50 5.39
CA PRO A 129 -11.24 -44.64 5.31
C PRO A 129 -11.11 -43.35 6.15
N ASP A 130 -10.53 -43.42 7.35
CA ASP A 130 -10.37 -42.25 8.23
C ASP A 130 -9.44 -41.19 7.61
N GLU A 131 -8.35 -41.62 6.97
CA GLU A 131 -7.42 -40.72 6.29
C GLU A 131 -8.05 -40.08 5.04
N TYR A 132 -8.92 -40.81 4.35
CA TYR A 132 -9.67 -40.27 3.22
C TYR A 132 -10.71 -39.22 3.65
N GLU A 133 -11.42 -39.45 4.77
CA GLU A 133 -12.33 -38.45 5.34
C GLU A 133 -11.59 -37.21 5.86
N HIS A 134 -10.41 -37.39 6.47
CA HIS A 134 -9.54 -36.27 6.83
C HIS A 134 -9.13 -35.46 5.60
N LEU A 135 -8.68 -36.12 4.52
CA LEU A 135 -8.28 -35.46 3.29
C LEU A 135 -9.43 -34.66 2.65
N LYS A 136 -10.66 -35.19 2.68
CA LYS A 136 -11.85 -34.44 2.22
C LYS A 136 -12.09 -33.19 3.05
N THR A 137 -11.98 -33.30 4.37
CA THR A 137 -12.17 -32.18 5.29
C THR A 137 -11.11 -31.09 5.05
N ASP A 138 -9.85 -31.49 4.89
CA ASP A 138 -8.76 -30.58 4.55
C ASP A 138 -9.01 -29.90 3.20
N LEU A 139 -9.40 -30.66 2.17
CA LEU A 139 -9.70 -30.12 0.85
C LEU A 139 -10.80 -29.06 0.92
N ALA A 140 -11.90 -29.34 1.62
CA ALA A 140 -12.99 -28.39 1.80
C ALA A 140 -12.53 -27.11 2.51
N SER A 141 -11.66 -27.23 3.52
CA SER A 141 -11.03 -26.08 4.18
C SER A 141 -10.16 -25.28 3.20
N ARG A 142 -9.33 -25.96 2.39
CA ARG A 142 -8.47 -25.30 1.39
C ARG A 142 -9.25 -24.61 0.27
N GLU A 143 -10.42 -25.11 -0.10
CA GLU A 143 -11.31 -24.42 -1.05
C GLU A 143 -11.83 -23.10 -0.48
N VAL A 144 -12.09 -23.03 0.82
CA VAL A 144 -12.48 -21.79 1.51
C VAL A 144 -11.30 -20.82 1.53
N ASP A 145 -10.11 -21.28 1.92
CA ASP A 145 -8.88 -20.47 1.90
C ASP A 145 -8.65 -19.86 0.51
N PHE A 146 -8.76 -20.67 -0.55
CA PHE A 146 -8.57 -20.21 -1.93
C PHE A 146 -9.60 -19.16 -2.35
N LYS A 147 -10.87 -19.32 -1.98
CA LYS A 147 -11.91 -18.31 -2.24
C LYS A 147 -11.58 -16.98 -1.53
N ASN A 148 -11.14 -17.04 -0.28
CA ASN A 148 -10.77 -15.85 0.49
C ASN A 148 -9.54 -15.13 -0.08
N ILE A 149 -8.53 -15.87 -0.55
CA ILE A 149 -7.37 -15.30 -1.27
C ILE A 149 -7.85 -14.60 -2.55
N LYS A 150 -8.69 -15.27 -3.35
CA LYS A 150 -9.20 -14.71 -4.60
C LYS A 150 -10.02 -13.44 -4.39
N GLU A 151 -10.88 -13.41 -3.37
CA GLU A 151 -11.68 -12.22 -3.05
C GLU A 151 -10.79 -11.03 -2.67
N ARG A 152 -9.84 -11.23 -1.77
CA ARG A 152 -8.87 -10.20 -1.36
C ARG A 152 -8.02 -9.70 -2.54
N ALA A 153 -7.57 -10.60 -3.41
CA ALA A 153 -6.83 -10.22 -4.61
C ALA A 153 -7.68 -9.36 -5.57
N ASN A 154 -8.96 -9.71 -5.76
CA ASN A 154 -9.87 -8.94 -6.60
C ASN A 154 -10.12 -7.52 -6.06
N VAL A 155 -10.24 -7.37 -4.74
CA VAL A 155 -10.39 -6.04 -4.11
C VAL A 155 -9.17 -5.17 -4.43
N LEU A 156 -7.96 -5.71 -4.27
CA LEU A 156 -6.73 -4.99 -4.55
C LEU A 156 -6.61 -4.62 -6.03
N MET A 157 -6.88 -5.57 -6.94
CA MET A 157 -6.88 -5.29 -8.39
C MET A 157 -7.89 -4.20 -8.77
N GLY A 158 -9.10 -4.25 -8.20
CA GLY A 158 -10.12 -3.22 -8.44
C GLY A 158 -9.72 -1.83 -7.95
N GLN A 159 -9.01 -1.74 -6.82
CA GLN A 159 -8.44 -0.48 -6.34
C GLN A 159 -7.37 0.05 -7.32
N THR A 160 -6.48 -0.82 -7.79
CA THR A 160 -5.43 -0.46 -8.75
C THR A 160 -5.99 -0.05 -10.11
N ASP A 161 -7.02 -0.73 -10.61
CA ASP A 161 -7.67 -0.38 -11.88
C ASP A 161 -8.37 0.98 -11.81
N SER A 162 -9.05 1.27 -10.70
CA SER A 162 -9.65 2.58 -10.44
C SER A 162 -8.57 3.67 -10.39
N SER A 163 -7.46 3.40 -9.71
CA SER A 163 -6.29 4.28 -9.65
C SER A 163 -5.68 4.54 -11.03
N ALA A 164 -5.45 3.49 -11.82
CA ALA A 164 -4.92 3.61 -13.19
C ALA A 164 -5.86 4.42 -14.08
N THR A 165 -7.16 4.19 -13.98
CA THR A 165 -8.19 4.95 -14.70
C THR A 165 -8.16 6.43 -14.31
N GLN A 166 -8.06 6.74 -13.01
CA GLN A 166 -7.95 8.11 -12.53
C GLN A 166 -6.69 8.80 -13.06
N ARG A 167 -5.55 8.10 -13.05
CA ARG A 167 -4.27 8.61 -13.59
C ARG A 167 -4.38 8.94 -15.07
N MET A 168 -5.01 8.07 -15.87
CA MET A 168 -5.25 8.32 -17.30
C MET A 168 -6.12 9.56 -17.53
N HIS A 169 -7.19 9.73 -16.75
CA HIS A 169 -8.05 10.91 -16.86
C HIS A 169 -7.28 12.21 -16.56
N GLN A 170 -6.40 12.21 -15.55
CA GLN A 170 -5.57 13.36 -15.23
C GLN A 170 -4.59 13.72 -16.37
N GLN A 171 -4.05 12.72 -17.08
CA GLN A 171 -3.12 12.95 -18.20
C GLN A 171 -3.79 13.54 -19.44
N VAL A 172 -5.06 13.20 -19.70
CA VAL A 172 -5.82 13.72 -20.86
C VAL A 172 -6.32 15.15 -20.64
N GLN A 173 -6.40 15.61 -19.39
CA GLN A 173 -6.86 16.96 -19.03
C GLN A 173 -5.75 18.01 -18.95
N LEU A 174 -4.49 17.62 -19.18
CA LEU A 174 -3.30 18.49 -19.23
C LEU A 174 -2.93 18.82 -20.68
#